data_AF-A0A4Y2T0T1-F1
#
_entry.id   AF-A0A4Y2T0T1-F1
#
_cell.length_a   1.000
_cell.length_b   1.000
_cell.length_c   1.000
_cell.angle_alpha   90.00
_cell.angle_beta   90.00
_cell.angle_gamma   90.00
#
_symmetry.space_group_name_H-M   'P 1'
#
loop_
_entity.id
_entity.type
_entity.pdbx_description
1 polymer ?
#
loop_
_entity_poly.entity_id
_entity_poly.type
_entity_poly.pdbx_seq_one_letter_code
_entity_poly.pdbx_strand_id
1 'polypeptide(L)'
;TGPVVLDILRNRLKVPEKNILNKDSLEDFGSLPADPNPASREDFLEFIIENKSDIGIVIGPDGSRCLIVGENGFVVSPSDTLAVIADQCKCIPFFQENPLKGIVCSICTSQASDKVAKYSSLLSFEAVPGWAYFAPAMLPALNHSIVFGEECTAVGASSCSYCGDKDAVWTLLAWLSILANAKKSVNEVLMEHWKKFGRNVLGRLDFENLPLASLESFMSFFKETYTIRLKKIKTGDFGNVAYRDQLHFDPSLRIEETHKGDEDLAFDIDNYVFPFGLVRKSLMRNDIFQTYQIQMAKGARVIIRRSESVCNSTTLRFYIEVCMDPEDDRLLADRK
;
A
#
# COMPACT_ATOMS: atom_id res chain seq x y z
N THR A 1 5.37 -15.33 -15.02
CA THR A 1 3.90 -15.08 -15.04
C THR A 1 3.32 -14.95 -16.46
N GLY A 2 4.11 -14.57 -17.47
CA GLY A 2 3.66 -14.33 -18.86
C GLY A 2 2.71 -15.36 -19.49
N PRO A 3 3.05 -16.66 -19.57
CA PRO A 3 2.19 -17.65 -20.25
C PRO A 3 0.78 -17.80 -19.63
N VAL A 4 0.67 -17.71 -18.30
CA VAL A 4 -0.61 -17.82 -17.58
C VAL A 4 -1.48 -16.58 -17.84
N VAL A 5 -0.88 -15.39 -17.74
CA VAL A 5 -1.54 -14.11 -18.07
C VAL A 5 -2.07 -14.16 -19.50
N LEU A 6 -1.26 -14.66 -20.44
CA LEU A 6 -1.64 -14.76 -21.84
C LEU A 6 -2.80 -15.72 -22.09
N ASP A 7 -2.85 -16.87 -21.42
CA ASP A 7 -4.00 -17.78 -21.54
C ASP A 7 -5.29 -17.07 -21.06
N ILE A 8 -5.22 -16.39 -19.92
CA ILE A 8 -6.36 -15.67 -19.36
C ILE A 8 -6.80 -14.55 -20.30
N LEU A 9 -5.89 -13.68 -20.74
CA LEU A 9 -6.24 -12.54 -21.61
C LEU A 9 -6.73 -13.01 -22.99
N ARG A 10 -6.01 -13.90 -23.67
CA ARG A 10 -6.33 -14.33 -25.04
C ARG A 10 -7.43 -15.37 -25.09
N ASN A 11 -7.29 -16.45 -24.33
CA ASN A 11 -8.14 -17.63 -24.49
C ASN A 11 -9.42 -17.54 -23.67
N ARG A 12 -9.38 -16.91 -22.49
CA ARG A 12 -10.53 -16.79 -21.59
C ARG A 12 -11.29 -15.48 -21.80
N LEU A 13 -10.61 -14.34 -21.71
CA LEU A 13 -11.21 -13.01 -21.80
C LEU A 13 -11.32 -12.47 -23.22
N LYS A 14 -10.68 -13.11 -24.20
CA LYS A 14 -10.71 -12.73 -25.63
C LYS A 14 -10.26 -11.29 -25.89
N VAL A 15 -9.27 -10.82 -25.12
CA VAL A 15 -8.65 -9.50 -25.34
C VAL A 15 -8.02 -9.46 -26.74
N PRO A 16 -8.31 -8.43 -27.57
CA PRO A 16 -7.71 -8.30 -28.88
C PRO A 16 -6.18 -8.26 -28.82
N GLU A 17 -5.51 -8.97 -29.72
CA GLU A 17 -4.05 -9.14 -29.68
C GLU A 17 -3.29 -7.81 -29.73
N LYS A 18 -3.83 -6.81 -30.43
CA LYS A 18 -3.26 -5.44 -30.49
C LYS A 18 -3.20 -4.73 -29.13
N ASN A 19 -3.98 -5.19 -28.14
CA ASN A 19 -4.03 -4.62 -26.79
C ASN A 19 -3.14 -5.40 -25.80
N ILE A 20 -2.37 -6.39 -26.27
CA ILE A 20 -1.46 -7.19 -25.44
C ILE A 20 -0.02 -6.90 -25.85
N LEU A 21 0.67 -6.13 -25.03
CA LEU A 21 2.06 -5.70 -25.25
C LEU A 21 3.04 -6.62 -24.51
N ASN A 22 4.30 -6.66 -24.96
CA ASN A 22 5.42 -7.33 -24.28
C ASN A 22 5.10 -8.78 -23.81
N LYS A 23 4.45 -9.54 -24.70
CA LYS A 23 3.86 -10.86 -24.43
C LYS A 23 4.88 -12.00 -24.30
N ASP A 24 6.06 -11.83 -24.88
CA ASP A 24 7.07 -12.88 -24.94
C ASP A 24 7.95 -12.85 -23.68
N SER A 25 8.19 -14.01 -23.08
CA SER A 25 9.09 -14.14 -21.94
C SER A 25 10.54 -14.06 -22.41
N LEU A 26 11.17 -12.89 -22.26
CA LEU A 26 12.56 -12.62 -22.63
C LEU A 26 13.46 -12.61 -21.39
N GLU A 27 14.68 -13.11 -21.52
CA GLU A 27 15.67 -13.17 -20.42
C GLU A 27 16.06 -11.78 -19.89
N ASP A 28 16.09 -10.78 -20.76
CA ASP A 28 16.43 -9.39 -20.46
C ASP A 28 15.19 -8.49 -20.29
N PHE A 29 13.99 -9.09 -20.24
CA PHE A 29 12.71 -8.39 -20.23
C PHE A 29 12.52 -7.41 -21.41
N GLY A 30 13.19 -7.66 -22.55
CA GLY A 30 13.18 -6.75 -23.70
C GLY A 30 13.92 -5.45 -23.43
N SER A 31 14.91 -5.47 -22.53
CA SER A 31 15.65 -4.29 -22.06
C SER A 31 14.77 -3.23 -21.38
N LEU A 32 13.54 -3.58 -20.99
CA LEU A 32 12.63 -2.70 -20.26
C LEU A 32 12.84 -2.82 -18.74
N PRO A 33 12.62 -1.75 -17.97
CA PRO A 33 12.68 -1.81 -16.51
C PRO A 33 11.69 -2.85 -15.98
N ALA A 34 12.13 -3.78 -15.14
CA ALA A 34 11.28 -4.87 -14.65
C ALA A 34 10.16 -4.40 -13.71
N ASP A 35 10.35 -3.30 -12.98
CA ASP A 35 9.37 -2.79 -12.01
C ASP A 35 8.21 -2.04 -12.71
N PRO A 36 6.93 -2.38 -12.45
CA PRO A 36 5.78 -1.64 -12.98
C PRO A 36 5.58 -0.31 -12.23
N ASN A 37 6.51 0.63 -12.41
CA ASN A 37 6.46 1.97 -11.82
C ASN A 37 6.01 2.99 -12.88
N PRO A 38 5.09 3.93 -12.57
CA PRO A 38 4.69 4.98 -13.50
C PRO A 38 5.86 5.74 -14.14
N ALA A 39 6.90 6.04 -13.36
CA ALA A 39 8.06 6.81 -13.82
C ALA A 39 8.91 6.05 -14.87
N SER A 40 8.76 4.73 -14.98
CA SER A 40 9.47 3.89 -15.95
C SER A 40 8.55 3.36 -17.05
N ARG A 41 7.36 3.96 -17.21
CA ARG A 41 6.26 3.48 -18.07
C ARG A 41 5.54 4.58 -18.83
N GLU A 42 6.24 5.68 -19.16
CA GLU A 42 5.70 6.77 -19.97
C GLU A 42 5.14 6.25 -21.30
N ASP A 43 5.84 5.31 -21.95
CA ASP A 43 5.42 4.61 -23.16
C ASP A 43 4.05 3.93 -23.03
N PHE A 44 3.79 3.27 -21.90
CA PHE A 44 2.53 2.62 -21.62
C PHE A 44 1.41 3.63 -21.33
N LEU A 45 1.71 4.73 -20.64
CA LEU A 45 0.73 5.79 -20.38
C LEU A 45 0.30 6.46 -21.69
N GLU A 46 1.23 6.76 -22.59
CA GLU A 46 0.95 7.26 -23.94
C GLU A 46 0.09 6.27 -24.73
N PHE A 47 0.45 4.98 -24.70
CA PHE A 47 -0.34 3.93 -25.36
C PHE A 47 -1.80 3.90 -24.89
N ILE A 48 -2.06 4.08 -23.58
CA ILE A 48 -3.43 4.14 -23.03
C ILE A 48 -4.19 5.36 -23.56
N ILE A 49 -3.53 6.52 -23.63
CA ILE A 49 -4.11 7.77 -24.14
C ILE A 49 -4.45 7.63 -25.63
N GLU A 50 -3.50 7.16 -26.45
CA GLU A 50 -3.66 7.03 -27.90
C GLU A 50 -4.75 6.01 -28.27
N ASN A 51 -4.78 4.88 -27.58
CA ASN A 51 -5.78 3.84 -27.83
C ASN A 51 -7.14 4.15 -27.20
N LYS A 52 -7.27 5.22 -26.41
CA LYS A 52 -8.47 5.55 -25.64
C LYS A 52 -8.95 4.35 -24.82
N SER A 53 -8.01 3.72 -24.12
CA SER A 53 -8.30 2.52 -23.33
C SER A 53 -8.98 2.88 -22.01
N ASP A 54 -10.01 2.11 -21.64
CA ASP A 54 -10.76 2.33 -20.38
C ASP A 54 -9.97 1.90 -19.13
N ILE A 55 -9.11 0.89 -19.29
CA ILE A 55 -8.22 0.36 -18.26
C ILE A 55 -6.95 -0.22 -18.90
N GLY A 56 -5.82 0.01 -18.24
CA GLY A 56 -4.53 -0.58 -18.51
C GLY A 56 -3.93 -1.24 -17.28
N ILE A 57 -3.16 -2.31 -17.49
CA ILE A 57 -2.35 -2.92 -16.45
C ILE A 57 -0.94 -3.22 -16.96
N VAL A 58 0.07 -2.91 -16.15
CA VAL A 58 1.43 -3.44 -16.29
C VAL A 58 1.65 -4.45 -15.18
N ILE A 59 2.12 -5.65 -15.51
CA ILE A 59 2.36 -6.74 -14.56
C ILE A 59 3.88 -6.93 -14.40
N GLY A 60 4.35 -7.01 -13.15
CA GLY A 60 5.76 -7.30 -12.85
C GLY A 60 6.18 -8.74 -13.22
N PRO A 61 7.48 -9.05 -13.25
CA PRO A 61 8.00 -10.31 -13.82
C PRO A 61 7.47 -11.57 -13.13
N ASP A 62 7.38 -11.51 -11.80
CA ASP A 62 6.89 -12.56 -10.92
C ASP A 62 5.37 -12.49 -10.70
N GLY A 63 4.69 -11.45 -11.20
CA GLY A 63 3.25 -11.26 -11.04
C GLY A 63 2.80 -10.76 -9.67
N SER A 64 3.73 -10.45 -8.75
CA SER A 64 3.40 -9.97 -7.40
C SER A 64 3.10 -8.47 -7.35
N ARG A 65 3.43 -7.74 -8.42
CA ARG A 65 3.28 -6.28 -8.55
C ARG A 65 2.54 -5.91 -9.82
N CYS A 66 1.78 -4.82 -9.76
CA CYS A 66 1.16 -4.23 -10.93
C CYS A 66 1.04 -2.71 -10.84
N LEU A 67 0.89 -2.08 -12.01
CA LEU A 67 0.45 -0.71 -12.19
C LEU A 67 -0.91 -0.72 -12.87
N ILE A 68 -1.92 -0.14 -12.24
CA ILE A 68 -3.26 0.06 -12.82
C ILE A 68 -3.35 1.49 -13.35
N VAL A 69 -3.87 1.63 -14.56
CA VAL A 69 -4.04 2.91 -15.25
C VAL A 69 -5.46 2.99 -15.78
N GLY A 70 -6.16 4.09 -15.50
CA GLY A 70 -7.47 4.42 -16.07
C GLY A 70 -7.36 5.20 -17.36
N GLU A 71 -8.50 5.71 -17.83
CA GLU A 71 -8.60 6.54 -19.03
C GLU A 71 -7.67 7.76 -18.96
N ASN A 72 -7.17 8.18 -20.12
CA ASN A 72 -6.28 9.34 -20.28
C ASN A 72 -4.98 9.22 -19.45
N GLY A 73 -4.50 8.01 -19.19
CA GLY A 73 -3.25 7.78 -18.47
C GLY A 73 -3.37 7.97 -16.95
N PHE A 74 -4.58 7.92 -16.40
CA PHE A 74 -4.83 8.17 -14.99
C PHE A 74 -4.25 7.07 -14.10
N VAL A 75 -3.13 7.35 -13.45
CA VAL A 75 -2.44 6.37 -12.60
C VAL A 75 -3.21 6.14 -11.29
N VAL A 76 -3.50 4.88 -10.99
CA VAL A 76 -4.10 4.46 -9.72
C VAL A 76 -3.00 4.00 -8.78
N SER A 77 -2.97 4.56 -7.56
CA SER A 77 -1.98 4.13 -6.57
C SER A 77 -2.28 2.70 -6.07
N PRO A 78 -1.26 1.91 -5.69
CA PRO A 78 -1.49 0.60 -5.09
C PRO A 78 -2.32 0.66 -3.80
N SER A 79 -2.14 1.71 -2.99
CA SER A 79 -2.93 1.93 -1.77
C SER A 79 -4.41 2.22 -2.08
N ASP A 80 -4.70 3.07 -3.07
CA ASP A 80 -6.09 3.29 -3.53
C ASP A 80 -6.67 2.00 -4.13
N THR A 81 -5.88 1.20 -4.85
CA THR A 81 -6.33 -0.09 -5.39
C THR A 81 -6.79 -1.03 -4.28
N LEU A 82 -6.02 -1.15 -3.19
CA LEU A 82 -6.43 -1.94 -2.02
C LEU A 82 -7.73 -1.42 -1.40
N ALA A 83 -7.82 -0.11 -1.19
CA ALA A 83 -9.00 0.52 -0.58
C ALA A 83 -10.26 0.38 -1.44
N VAL A 84 -10.16 0.60 -2.75
CA VAL A 84 -11.28 0.45 -3.70
C VAL A 84 -11.74 -1.01 -3.78
N ILE A 85 -10.82 -1.97 -3.85
CA ILE A 85 -11.18 -3.39 -3.87
C ILE A 85 -11.88 -3.79 -2.56
N ALA A 86 -11.44 -3.28 -1.41
CA ALA A 86 -12.10 -3.54 -0.14
C ALA A 86 -13.52 -2.96 -0.09
N ASP A 87 -13.72 -1.71 -0.53
CA ASP A 87 -15.03 -1.04 -0.56
C ASP A 87 -16.00 -1.72 -1.53
N GLN A 88 -15.49 -2.11 -2.70
CA GLN A 88 -16.28 -2.70 -3.79
C GLN A 88 -16.27 -4.23 -3.78
N CYS A 89 -15.78 -4.88 -2.72
CA CYS A 89 -15.53 -6.32 -2.66
C CYS A 89 -16.75 -7.18 -3.03
N LYS A 90 -17.98 -6.70 -2.77
CA LYS A 90 -19.23 -7.38 -3.14
C LYS A 90 -19.42 -7.58 -4.65
N CYS A 91 -18.69 -6.86 -5.50
CA CYS A 91 -18.69 -7.06 -6.95
C CYS A 91 -17.92 -8.34 -7.36
N ILE A 92 -17.12 -8.90 -6.46
CA ILE A 92 -16.25 -10.04 -6.71
C ILE A 92 -16.95 -11.30 -6.16
N PRO A 93 -17.27 -12.31 -6.99
CA PRO A 93 -18.03 -13.50 -6.56
C PRO A 93 -17.46 -14.19 -5.32
N PHE A 94 -16.13 -14.28 -5.22
CA PHE A 94 -15.46 -14.84 -4.05
C PHE A 94 -15.92 -14.21 -2.72
N PHE A 95 -16.06 -12.88 -2.66
CA PHE A 95 -16.48 -12.17 -1.45
C PHE A 95 -17.99 -12.13 -1.24
N GLN A 96 -18.79 -12.56 -2.23
CA GLN A 96 -20.22 -12.81 -2.03
C GLN A 96 -20.42 -14.09 -1.22
N GLU A 97 -19.63 -15.13 -1.51
CA GLU A 97 -19.63 -16.39 -0.76
C GLU A 97 -18.83 -16.31 0.54
N ASN A 98 -17.78 -15.50 0.55
CA ASN A 98 -16.85 -15.35 1.67
C ASN A 98 -16.80 -13.88 2.09
N PRO A 99 -17.80 -13.34 2.83
CA PRO A 99 -17.89 -11.92 3.15
C PRO A 99 -16.59 -11.37 3.75
N LEU A 100 -16.11 -10.25 3.20
CA LEU A 100 -14.89 -9.60 3.67
C LEU A 100 -15.02 -9.27 5.17
N LYS A 101 -13.98 -9.58 5.93
CA LYS A 101 -13.91 -9.44 7.40
C LYS A 101 -12.73 -8.59 7.85
N GLY A 102 -11.68 -8.49 7.04
CA GLY A 102 -10.54 -7.66 7.39
C GLY A 102 -9.68 -7.23 6.21
N ILE A 103 -8.81 -6.26 6.48
CA ILE A 103 -7.81 -5.76 5.56
C ILE A 103 -6.45 -5.85 6.24
N VAL A 104 -5.44 -6.33 5.52
CA VAL A 104 -4.05 -6.35 6.02
C VAL A 104 -3.19 -5.50 5.09
N CYS A 105 -2.50 -4.50 5.61
CA CYS A 105 -1.59 -3.69 4.82
C CYS A 105 -0.26 -3.49 5.53
N SER A 106 0.77 -3.07 4.80
CA SER A 106 2.01 -2.69 5.49
C SER A 106 1.89 -1.30 6.08
N ILE A 107 2.69 -1.03 7.12
CA ILE A 107 2.81 0.31 7.71
C ILE A 107 3.11 1.41 6.66
N CYS A 108 3.82 1.06 5.58
CA CYS A 108 4.18 1.98 4.49
C CYS A 108 3.05 2.22 3.47
N THR A 109 1.98 1.42 3.51
CA THR A 109 0.79 1.56 2.66
C THR A 109 -0.10 2.67 3.17
N SER A 110 -0.62 3.55 2.30
CA SER A 110 -1.47 4.68 2.73
C SER A 110 -2.70 4.24 3.54
N GLN A 111 -3.19 5.12 4.43
CA GLN A 111 -4.33 4.87 5.31
C GLN A 111 -5.68 4.88 4.59
N ALA A 112 -5.70 4.89 3.25
CA ALA A 112 -6.93 4.80 2.46
C ALA A 112 -7.78 3.59 2.86
N SER A 113 -7.15 2.42 3.01
CA SER A 113 -7.84 1.18 3.41
C SER A 113 -8.36 1.22 4.85
N ASP A 114 -7.69 1.94 5.76
CA ASP A 114 -8.14 2.07 7.14
C ASP A 114 -9.46 2.85 7.24
N LYS A 115 -9.64 3.85 6.37
CA LYS A 115 -10.91 4.58 6.28
C LYS A 115 -12.06 3.68 5.82
N VAL A 116 -11.79 2.80 4.86
CA VAL A 116 -12.76 1.78 4.39
C VAL A 116 -13.07 0.77 5.50
N ALA A 117 -12.03 0.31 6.20
CA ALA A 117 -12.19 -0.62 7.32
C ALA A 117 -13.06 -0.03 8.43
N LYS A 118 -12.77 1.22 8.84
CA LYS A 118 -13.55 1.95 9.85
C LYS A 118 -15.01 2.12 9.42
N TYR A 119 -15.26 2.54 8.18
CA TYR A 119 -16.62 2.75 7.67
C TYR A 119 -17.43 1.44 7.59
N SER A 120 -16.77 0.34 7.22
CA SER A 120 -17.41 -0.95 6.98
C SER A 120 -17.34 -1.91 8.17
N SER A 121 -16.84 -1.44 9.33
CA SER A 121 -16.59 -2.23 10.54
C SER A 121 -15.78 -3.51 10.25
N LEU A 122 -14.75 -3.40 9.41
CA LEU A 122 -13.80 -4.47 9.12
C LEU A 122 -12.61 -4.41 10.08
N LEU A 123 -12.00 -5.56 10.33
CA LEU A 123 -10.72 -5.60 11.02
C LEU A 123 -9.64 -4.94 10.14
N SER A 124 -8.75 -4.14 10.73
CA SER A 124 -7.56 -3.61 10.03
C SER A 124 -6.31 -4.10 10.75
N PHE A 125 -5.34 -4.59 10.00
CA PHE A 125 -4.06 -5.06 10.53
C PHE A 125 -2.91 -4.41 9.76
N GLU A 126 -1.95 -3.86 10.50
CA GLU A 126 -0.70 -3.35 9.96
C GLU A 126 0.43 -4.36 10.12
N ALA A 127 1.23 -4.55 9.07
CA ALA A 127 2.38 -5.43 9.04
C ALA A 127 3.68 -4.66 8.71
N VAL A 128 4.82 -5.22 9.12
CA VAL A 128 6.12 -4.76 8.61
C VAL A 128 6.22 -5.12 7.13
N PRO A 129 6.70 -4.20 6.26
CA PRO A 129 6.83 -4.52 4.85
C PRO A 129 7.86 -5.63 4.59
N GLY A 130 7.60 -6.46 3.60
CA GLY A 130 8.37 -7.65 3.22
C GLY A 130 7.62 -8.95 3.55
N TRP A 131 7.46 -9.82 2.54
CA TRP A 131 6.61 -11.02 2.63
C TRP A 131 6.90 -11.94 3.81
N ALA A 132 8.19 -12.09 4.17
CA ALA A 132 8.62 -12.90 5.31
C ALA A 132 8.03 -12.42 6.66
N TYR A 133 7.67 -11.14 6.77
CA TYR A 133 7.04 -10.53 7.95
C TYR A 133 5.52 -10.37 7.76
N PHE A 134 5.12 -10.08 6.52
CA PHE A 134 3.73 -9.89 6.13
C PHE A 134 2.90 -11.18 6.30
N ALA A 135 3.39 -12.32 5.79
CA ALA A 135 2.66 -13.59 5.85
C ALA A 135 2.39 -14.06 7.30
N PRO A 136 3.34 -14.00 8.26
CA PRO A 136 3.04 -14.25 9.67
C PRO A 136 2.03 -13.26 10.28
N ALA A 137 2.09 -11.97 9.90
CA ALA A 137 1.14 -10.96 10.38
C ALA A 137 -0.29 -11.20 9.88
N MET A 138 -0.46 -11.91 8.76
CA MET A 138 -1.76 -12.32 8.25
C MET A 138 -2.36 -13.49 9.04
N LEU A 139 -1.58 -14.30 9.77
CA LEU A 139 -2.07 -15.51 10.45
C LEU A 139 -3.31 -15.29 11.34
N PRO A 140 -3.38 -14.24 12.18
CA PRO A 140 -4.57 -13.95 12.98
C PRO A 140 -5.80 -13.64 12.10
N ALA A 141 -5.55 -13.09 10.91
CA ALA A 141 -6.55 -12.71 9.93
C ALA A 141 -6.88 -13.84 8.93
N LEU A 142 -6.13 -14.94 8.86
CA LEU A 142 -6.39 -16.06 7.94
C LEU A 142 -7.65 -16.87 8.27
N ASN A 143 -8.14 -16.77 9.51
CA ASN A 143 -9.45 -17.32 9.90
C ASN A 143 -10.63 -16.47 9.35
N HIS A 144 -10.31 -15.41 8.61
CA HIS A 144 -11.23 -14.45 8.07
C HIS A 144 -10.99 -14.29 6.57
N SER A 145 -12.03 -13.91 5.84
CA SER A 145 -11.87 -13.48 4.44
C SER A 145 -11.25 -12.08 4.46
N ILE A 146 -10.09 -11.93 3.84
CA ILE A 146 -9.31 -10.70 3.84
C ILE A 146 -8.84 -10.30 2.45
N VAL A 147 -8.62 -9.01 2.28
CA VAL A 147 -7.77 -8.47 1.21
C VAL A 147 -6.51 -7.91 1.82
N PHE A 148 -5.41 -7.96 1.09
CA PHE A 148 -4.14 -7.50 1.62
C PHE A 148 -3.21 -6.93 0.54
N GLY A 149 -2.35 -6.00 0.92
CA GLY A 149 -1.47 -5.32 -0.03
C GLY A 149 -0.36 -4.48 0.60
N GLU A 150 0.68 -4.22 -0.18
CA GLU A 150 1.75 -3.27 0.15
C GLU A 150 1.67 -2.07 -0.80
N GLU A 151 2.33 -0.97 -0.44
CA GLU A 151 2.34 0.28 -1.21
C GLU A 151 3.00 0.15 -2.58
N CYS A 152 3.69 -0.96 -2.81
CA CYS A 152 4.45 -1.26 -4.02
C CYS A 152 4.04 -2.58 -4.69
N THR A 153 2.96 -3.22 -4.22
CA THR A 153 2.55 -4.55 -4.72
C THR A 153 1.15 -4.56 -5.31
N ALA A 154 0.85 -5.64 -6.02
CA ALA A 154 -0.53 -6.00 -6.32
C ALA A 154 -1.28 -6.30 -5.01
N VAL A 155 -2.61 -6.39 -5.12
CA VAL A 155 -3.47 -6.83 -4.03
C VAL A 155 -3.58 -8.35 -4.07
N GLY A 156 -3.51 -8.96 -2.90
CA GLY A 156 -3.88 -10.36 -2.70
C GLY A 156 -5.21 -10.48 -1.95
N ALA A 157 -5.82 -11.65 -2.03
CA ALA A 157 -6.98 -12.02 -1.22
C ALA A 157 -6.74 -13.38 -0.57
N SER A 158 -7.35 -13.58 0.60
CA SER A 158 -7.26 -14.83 1.34
C SER A 158 -8.56 -15.13 2.07
N SER A 159 -8.86 -16.40 2.31
CA SER A 159 -9.87 -16.91 3.25
C SER A 159 -9.37 -18.21 3.90
N CYS A 160 -10.15 -18.78 4.81
CA CYS A 160 -9.86 -20.08 5.43
C CYS A 160 -9.63 -21.22 4.41
N SER A 161 -10.11 -21.06 3.17
CA SER A 161 -10.05 -22.07 2.10
C SER A 161 -9.11 -21.68 0.95
N TYR A 162 -8.52 -20.49 1.00
CA TYR A 162 -7.65 -19.95 -0.04
C TYR A 162 -6.60 -19.05 0.59
N CYS A 163 -5.32 -19.44 0.56
CA CYS A 163 -4.22 -18.56 0.94
C CYS A 163 -3.46 -18.19 -0.33
N GLY A 164 -3.72 -16.98 -0.84
CA GLY A 164 -3.02 -16.43 -2.00
C GLY A 164 -1.72 -15.71 -1.60
N ASP A 165 -0.83 -15.54 -2.57
CA ASP A 165 0.20 -14.49 -2.52
C ASP A 165 -0.40 -13.18 -3.09
N LYS A 166 0.37 -12.09 -3.14
CA LYS A 166 -0.01 -10.91 -3.93
C LYS A 166 -0.07 -11.30 -5.40
N ASP A 167 -1.13 -10.92 -6.10
CA ASP A 167 -1.37 -11.39 -7.46
C ASP A 167 -1.94 -10.26 -8.35
N ALA A 168 -1.13 -9.84 -9.32
CA ALA A 168 -1.46 -8.82 -10.30
C ALA A 168 -2.61 -9.23 -11.22
N VAL A 169 -2.71 -10.52 -11.57
CA VAL A 169 -3.80 -11.04 -12.41
C VAL A 169 -5.08 -11.05 -11.61
N TRP A 170 -5.03 -11.48 -10.35
CA TRP A 170 -6.17 -11.38 -9.45
C TRP A 170 -6.63 -9.92 -9.30
N THR A 171 -5.69 -8.99 -9.12
CA THR A 171 -5.97 -7.55 -9.02
C THR A 171 -6.65 -7.01 -10.28
N LEU A 172 -6.20 -7.42 -11.47
CA LEU A 172 -6.88 -7.09 -12.73
C LEU A 172 -8.32 -7.59 -12.76
N LEU A 173 -8.53 -8.87 -12.44
CA LEU A 173 -9.86 -9.50 -12.48
C LEU A 173 -10.82 -8.88 -11.45
N ALA A 174 -10.30 -8.47 -10.29
CA ALA A 174 -11.04 -7.71 -9.29
C ALA A 174 -11.51 -6.36 -9.85
N TRP A 175 -10.60 -5.58 -10.44
CA TRP A 175 -10.96 -4.32 -11.12
C TRP A 175 -11.97 -4.53 -12.24
N LEU A 176 -11.78 -5.51 -13.12
CA LEU A 176 -12.73 -5.80 -14.19
C LEU A 176 -14.12 -6.15 -13.64
N SER A 177 -14.20 -6.87 -12.52
CA SER A 177 -15.46 -7.19 -11.84
C SER A 177 -16.14 -5.93 -11.29
N ILE A 178 -15.37 -5.02 -10.68
CA ILE A 178 -15.85 -3.73 -10.19
C ILE A 178 -16.39 -2.89 -11.35
N LEU A 179 -15.62 -2.72 -12.44
CA LEU A 179 -16.04 -1.94 -13.60
C LEU A 179 -17.28 -2.55 -14.28
N ALA A 180 -17.32 -3.89 -14.40
CA ALA A 180 -18.45 -4.60 -14.98
C ALA A 180 -19.75 -4.39 -14.19
N ASN A 181 -19.67 -4.27 -12.86
CA ASN A 181 -20.83 -4.00 -12.00
C ASN A 181 -21.17 -2.50 -11.94
N ALA A 182 -20.17 -1.64 -11.74
CA ALA A 182 -20.35 -0.19 -11.56
C ALA A 182 -20.78 0.53 -12.84
N LYS A 183 -20.43 -0.01 -14.02
CA LYS A 183 -20.65 0.62 -15.34
C LYS A 183 -20.10 2.05 -15.40
N LYS A 184 -18.90 2.23 -14.83
CA LYS A 184 -18.17 3.49 -14.72
C LYS A 184 -16.73 3.28 -15.14
N SER A 185 -16.07 4.35 -15.55
CA SER A 185 -14.62 4.38 -15.77
C SER A 185 -13.86 4.16 -14.46
N VAL A 186 -12.58 3.77 -14.56
CA VAL A 186 -11.67 3.68 -13.40
C VAL A 186 -11.62 5.03 -12.65
N ASN A 187 -11.57 6.13 -13.41
CA ASN A 187 -11.48 7.48 -12.87
C ASN A 187 -12.72 7.81 -12.05
N GLU A 188 -13.93 7.55 -12.57
CA GLU A 188 -15.18 7.79 -11.85
C GLU A 188 -15.29 6.96 -10.58
N VAL A 189 -14.92 5.68 -10.62
CA VAL A 189 -14.90 4.81 -9.43
C VAL A 189 -14.00 5.40 -8.34
N LEU A 190 -12.81 5.90 -8.71
CA LEU A 190 -11.89 6.53 -7.75
C LEU A 190 -12.40 7.87 -7.23
N MET A 191 -12.97 8.71 -8.09
CA MET A 191 -13.55 9.98 -7.66
C MET A 191 -14.70 9.76 -6.68
N GLU A 192 -15.54 8.73 -6.89
CA GLU A 192 -16.60 8.37 -5.95
C GLU A 192 -16.04 7.80 -4.64
N HIS A 193 -15.01 6.97 -4.72
CA HIS A 193 -14.32 6.46 -3.54
C HIS A 193 -13.75 7.61 -2.69
N TRP A 194 -13.07 8.58 -3.32
CA TRP A 194 -12.53 9.74 -2.62
C TRP A 194 -13.62 10.65 -2.07
N LYS A 195 -14.74 10.83 -2.76
CA LYS A 195 -15.89 11.56 -2.20
C LYS A 195 -16.50 10.87 -0.99
N LYS A 196 -16.41 9.54 -0.91
CA LYS A 196 -16.98 8.76 0.20
C LYS A 196 -16.05 8.70 1.41
N PHE A 197 -14.74 8.53 1.20
CA PHE A 197 -13.78 8.29 2.27
C PHE A 197 -12.74 9.40 2.44
N GLY A 198 -12.72 10.40 1.58
CA GLY A 198 -11.60 11.31 1.45
C GLY A 198 -10.47 10.69 0.64
N ARG A 199 -9.38 11.45 0.46
CA ARG A 199 -8.24 11.06 -0.38
C ARG A 199 -6.96 11.01 0.44
N ASN A 200 -6.19 9.96 0.25
CA ASN A 200 -4.91 9.74 0.91
C ASN A 200 -3.79 9.78 -0.14
N VAL A 201 -3.06 10.89 -0.17
CA VAL A 201 -1.98 11.12 -1.12
C VAL A 201 -0.65 10.70 -0.49
N LEU A 202 -0.16 9.53 -0.89
CA LEU A 202 1.15 9.02 -0.49
C LEU A 202 2.22 9.37 -1.53
N GLY A 203 3.30 9.99 -1.09
CA GLY A 203 4.55 10.16 -1.82
C GLY A 203 5.67 9.33 -1.19
N ARG A 204 6.60 8.85 -2.01
CA ARG A 204 7.78 8.08 -1.57
C ARG A 204 9.06 8.70 -2.14
N LEU A 205 10.08 8.84 -1.30
CA LEU A 205 11.43 9.26 -1.67
C LEU A 205 12.42 8.17 -1.27
N ASP A 206 13.14 7.64 -2.25
CA ASP A 206 14.14 6.60 -2.05
C ASP A 206 15.54 7.23 -2.19
N PHE A 207 16.33 7.22 -1.11
CA PHE A 207 17.74 7.58 -1.12
C PHE A 207 18.57 6.29 -1.17
N GLU A 208 18.98 5.92 -2.37
CA GLU A 208 19.65 4.65 -2.64
C GLU A 208 21.19 4.75 -2.53
N ASN A 209 21.84 3.59 -2.40
CA ASN A 209 23.30 3.45 -2.40
C ASN A 209 24.00 4.31 -1.33
N LEU A 210 23.35 4.47 -0.17
CA LEU A 210 23.93 5.20 0.94
C LEU A 210 25.05 4.38 1.59
N PRO A 211 26.14 5.02 2.04
CA PRO A 211 27.11 4.37 2.92
C PRO A 211 26.43 3.95 4.23
N LEU A 212 26.63 2.71 4.65
CA LEU A 212 26.02 2.15 5.87
C LEU A 212 26.24 3.04 7.10
N ALA A 213 27.47 3.52 7.31
CA ALA A 213 27.81 4.39 8.43
C ALA A 213 27.03 5.73 8.40
N SER A 214 26.80 6.30 7.21
CA SER A 214 26.00 7.52 7.05
C SER A 214 24.53 7.27 7.37
N LEU A 215 23.99 6.13 6.92
CA LEU A 215 22.63 5.72 7.22
C LEU A 215 22.43 5.48 8.73
N GLU A 216 23.34 4.76 9.36
CA GLU A 216 23.30 4.49 10.81
C GLU A 216 23.42 5.78 11.63
N SER A 217 24.33 6.68 11.23
CA SER A 217 24.47 7.99 11.84
C SER A 217 23.19 8.80 11.69
N PHE A 218 22.58 8.82 10.51
CA PHE A 218 21.29 9.50 10.28
C PHE A 218 20.19 8.91 11.17
N MET A 219 20.02 7.59 11.19
CA MET A 219 18.96 6.96 11.98
C MET A 219 19.16 7.17 13.49
N SER A 220 20.40 7.13 13.97
CA SER A 220 20.73 7.46 15.37
C SER A 220 20.46 8.92 15.68
N PHE A 221 20.92 9.84 14.83
CA PHE A 221 20.65 11.28 14.96
C PHE A 221 19.16 11.57 14.94
N PHE A 222 18.41 10.91 14.05
CA PHE A 222 16.96 11.05 13.95
C PHE A 222 16.29 10.53 15.23
N LYS A 223 16.68 9.36 15.73
CA LYS A 223 16.17 8.80 16.99
C LYS A 223 16.44 9.71 18.19
N GLU A 224 17.67 10.24 18.31
CA GLU A 224 18.05 11.16 19.39
C GLU A 224 17.31 12.49 19.28
N THR A 225 17.30 13.09 18.08
CA THR A 225 16.58 14.34 17.79
C THR A 225 15.08 14.18 18.03
N TYR A 226 14.50 13.04 17.65
CA TYR A 226 13.13 12.65 17.96
C TYR A 226 12.90 12.63 19.47
N THR A 227 13.74 11.89 20.21
CA THR A 227 13.62 11.72 21.66
C THR A 227 13.77 13.05 22.42
N ILE A 228 14.57 13.99 21.89
CA ILE A 228 14.97 15.23 22.58
C ILE A 228 14.18 16.48 22.13
N ARG A 229 13.91 16.64 20.82
CA ARG A 229 13.41 17.90 20.22
C ARG A 229 11.94 17.87 19.82
N LEU A 230 11.40 16.76 19.33
CA LEU A 230 9.97 16.71 18.94
C LEU A 230 9.01 16.78 20.15
N LYS A 231 9.50 16.43 21.35
CA LYS A 231 8.83 16.74 22.62
C LYS A 231 8.77 18.24 22.96
N LYS A 232 9.44 19.12 22.19
CA LYS A 232 9.63 20.56 22.51
C LYS A 232 9.24 21.53 21.39
N ILE A 233 8.87 21.07 20.19
CA ILE A 233 8.46 21.96 19.09
C ILE A 233 7.10 22.57 19.43
N LYS A 234 7.05 23.91 19.55
CA LYS A 234 5.81 24.69 19.69
C LYS A 234 5.32 25.08 18.30
N THR A 235 4.01 24.94 18.10
CA THR A 235 3.17 25.21 16.92
C THR A 235 3.28 26.58 16.23
N GLY A 236 4.26 27.42 16.59
CA GLY A 236 4.38 28.78 16.06
C GLY A 236 4.78 28.85 14.57
N ASP A 237 5.50 27.84 14.06
CA ASP A 237 6.02 27.85 12.69
C ASP A 237 5.15 27.02 11.71
N PHE A 238 4.25 26.18 12.23
CA PHE A 238 3.26 25.42 11.45
C PHE A 238 1.96 25.35 12.26
N GLY A 239 0.91 26.03 11.80
CA GLY A 239 -0.28 26.39 12.58
C GLY A 239 -0.98 25.24 13.32
N ASN A 240 -1.35 25.53 14.58
CA ASN A 240 -2.37 24.90 15.44
C ASN A 240 -2.43 23.37 15.52
N VAL A 241 -1.74 22.76 16.50
CA VAL A 241 -2.03 21.39 16.96
C VAL A 241 -1.67 21.15 18.46
N ALA A 242 -2.58 20.53 19.22
CA ALA A 242 -2.55 20.39 20.69
C ALA A 242 -2.05 19.02 21.24
N TYR A 243 -1.46 19.01 22.45
CA TYR A 243 -0.68 17.91 23.08
C TYR A 243 -1.39 17.24 24.28
N ARG A 244 -1.25 15.90 24.49
CA ARG A 244 -0.86 15.22 25.78
C ARG A 244 -0.71 13.67 25.71
N ASP A 245 0.15 13.16 26.61
CA ASP A 245 0.82 11.83 26.75
C ASP A 245 -0.03 10.54 26.96
N GLN A 246 0.43 9.38 26.44
CA GLN A 246 1.18 8.28 27.13
C GLN A 246 1.20 6.98 26.28
N LEU A 247 2.29 6.19 26.31
CA LEU A 247 2.21 4.72 26.47
C LEU A 247 3.57 4.04 26.77
N HIS A 248 3.50 3.09 27.71
CA HIS A 248 4.52 2.12 28.10
C HIS A 248 4.40 0.85 27.23
N PHE A 249 5.52 0.17 26.95
CA PHE A 249 5.54 -1.13 26.28
C PHE A 249 5.77 -2.26 27.30
N ASP A 250 4.78 -3.15 27.47
CA ASP A 250 4.88 -4.43 28.18
C ASP A 250 4.97 -5.58 27.14
N PRO A 251 6.03 -6.42 27.14
CA PRO A 251 6.20 -7.49 26.16
C PRO A 251 5.25 -8.70 26.31
N SER A 252 4.29 -8.67 27.22
CA SER A 252 3.41 -9.82 27.53
C SER A 252 1.96 -9.72 27.02
N LEU A 253 1.58 -8.64 26.32
CA LEU A 253 0.19 -8.43 25.89
C LEU A 253 -0.13 -9.03 24.51
N ARG A 254 -1.31 -9.66 24.45
CA ARG A 254 -1.95 -10.27 23.27
C ARG A 254 -2.28 -9.22 22.20
N ILE A 255 -2.47 -9.68 20.96
CA ILE A 255 -3.03 -8.93 19.83
C ILE A 255 -4.30 -8.20 20.30
N GLU A 256 -4.24 -6.89 20.45
CA GLU A 256 -5.40 -6.05 20.75
C GLU A 256 -5.99 -5.49 19.45
N GLU A 257 -7.32 -5.55 19.34
CA GLU A 257 -8.10 -4.84 18.33
C GLU A 257 -7.88 -3.34 18.52
N THR A 258 -7.20 -2.69 17.57
CA THR A 258 -7.00 -1.24 17.61
C THR A 258 -8.28 -0.51 17.24
N HIS A 259 -9.16 -0.28 18.22
CA HIS A 259 -10.15 0.79 18.14
C HIS A 259 -9.47 2.13 18.49
N LYS A 260 -8.82 2.78 17.51
CA LYS A 260 -8.36 4.17 17.66
C LYS A 260 -9.55 5.13 17.45
N GLY A 261 -10.30 5.36 18.52
CA GLY A 261 -11.16 6.53 18.68
C GLY A 261 -10.44 7.53 19.56
N ASP A 262 -9.94 8.63 18.99
CA ASP A 262 -9.88 9.95 19.63
C ASP A 262 -9.39 10.98 18.59
N GLU A 263 -10.23 11.97 18.30
CA GLU A 263 -10.06 12.98 17.25
C GLU A 263 -9.14 14.16 17.67
N ASP A 264 -8.48 14.05 18.83
CA ASP A 264 -7.78 15.17 19.51
C ASP A 264 -6.23 15.06 19.54
N LEU A 265 -5.62 14.11 18.83
CA LEU A 265 -4.15 13.91 18.85
C LEU A 265 -3.41 14.72 17.78
N ALA A 266 -2.44 15.55 18.19
CA ALA A 266 -1.63 16.36 17.28
C ALA A 266 -0.60 15.60 16.46
N PHE A 267 0.10 14.67 17.10
CA PHE A 267 1.06 13.77 16.48
C PHE A 267 1.11 12.47 17.31
N ASP A 268 1.14 11.33 16.64
CA ASP A 268 1.35 10.01 17.26
C ASP A 268 2.65 9.42 16.67
N ILE A 269 3.62 9.07 17.51
CA ILE A 269 4.97 8.71 17.05
C ILE A 269 5.41 7.38 17.65
N ASP A 270 5.19 6.32 16.88
CA ASP A 270 5.47 4.95 17.30
C ASP A 270 6.81 4.46 16.76
N ASN A 271 7.62 3.90 17.68
CA ASN A 271 8.70 3.00 17.33
C ASN A 271 8.12 1.59 17.23
N TYR A 272 7.83 1.13 16.03
CA TYR A 272 7.31 -0.22 15.84
C TYR A 272 8.39 -1.27 16.09
N VAL A 273 8.38 -1.86 17.29
CA VAL A 273 9.09 -3.10 17.60
C VAL A 273 8.02 -4.19 17.75
N PHE A 274 7.78 -4.96 16.70
CA PHE A 274 6.71 -5.96 16.68
C PHE A 274 7.02 -7.13 17.63
N PRO A 275 6.14 -7.45 18.60
CA PRO A 275 6.29 -8.63 19.44
C PRO A 275 5.78 -9.87 18.68
N PHE A 276 6.60 -10.48 17.84
CA PHE A 276 6.23 -11.77 17.22
C PHE A 276 6.63 -12.94 18.13
N GLY A 277 5.64 -13.55 18.78
CA GLY A 277 5.80 -14.76 19.58
C GLY A 277 6.03 -16.07 18.78
N LEU A 278 6.09 -16.03 17.45
CA LEU A 278 6.09 -17.24 16.61
C LEU A 278 7.08 -17.27 15.43
N VAL A 279 7.90 -16.22 15.24
CA VAL A 279 9.04 -16.27 14.31
C VAL A 279 10.28 -16.71 15.09
N ARG A 280 10.98 -17.75 14.61
CA ARG A 280 12.24 -18.22 15.21
C ARG A 280 13.16 -17.01 15.49
N LYS A 281 13.49 -16.81 16.78
CA LYS A 281 14.47 -15.83 17.29
C LYS A 281 15.80 -15.78 16.50
N SER A 282 16.15 -16.84 15.77
CA SER A 282 17.37 -16.95 14.98
C SER A 282 17.40 -16.15 13.67
N LEU A 283 16.28 -15.60 13.20
CA LEU A 283 16.20 -14.81 11.95
C LEU A 283 16.18 -13.29 12.19
N MET A 284 16.10 -12.85 13.44
CA MET A 284 15.93 -11.43 13.79
C MET A 284 17.21 -10.91 14.44
N ARG A 285 17.96 -10.07 13.73
CA ARG A 285 18.84 -9.11 14.42
C ARG A 285 17.99 -7.86 14.67
N ASN A 286 17.88 -7.44 15.93
CA ASN A 286 17.11 -6.28 16.37
C ASN A 286 17.50 -4.95 15.69
N ASP A 287 18.60 -4.93 14.94
CA ASP A 287 19.20 -3.73 14.36
C ASP A 287 18.94 -3.56 12.85
N ILE A 288 18.33 -4.55 12.16
CA ILE A 288 18.22 -4.55 10.68
C ILE A 288 17.06 -3.70 10.16
N PHE A 289 15.95 -3.59 10.90
CA PHE A 289 14.76 -2.84 10.46
C PHE A 289 14.44 -1.74 11.45
N GLN A 290 14.77 -0.51 11.06
CA GLN A 290 14.39 0.69 11.79
C GLN A 290 13.36 1.43 10.95
N THR A 291 12.11 1.41 11.43
CA THR A 291 11.00 2.18 10.87
C THR A 291 10.49 3.14 11.94
N TYR A 292 10.43 4.42 11.60
CA TYR A 292 9.88 5.47 12.42
C TYR A 292 8.63 6.01 11.74
N GLN A 293 7.50 6.10 12.44
CA GLN A 293 6.30 6.74 11.94
C GLN A 293 5.98 7.97 12.77
N ILE A 294 5.75 9.10 12.11
CA ILE A 294 5.22 10.34 12.68
C ILE A 294 3.84 10.54 12.08
N GLN A 295 2.80 10.23 12.84
CA GLN A 295 1.44 10.66 12.54
C GLN A 295 1.29 12.13 12.92
N MET A 296 0.50 12.88 12.17
CA MET A 296 0.13 14.28 12.38
C MET A 296 -1.40 14.39 12.46
N ALA A 297 -1.90 15.52 12.95
CA ALA A 297 -3.34 15.80 12.96
C ALA A 297 -3.97 15.69 11.56
N LYS A 298 -5.27 15.38 11.54
CA LYS A 298 -6.05 15.09 10.33
C LYS A 298 -5.56 13.87 9.54
N GLY A 299 -4.78 12.99 10.16
CA GLY A 299 -4.37 11.73 9.55
C GLY A 299 -3.16 11.82 8.62
N ALA A 300 -2.54 12.99 8.43
CA ALA A 300 -1.29 13.08 7.67
C ALA A 300 -0.16 12.34 8.41
N ARG A 301 0.82 11.78 7.70
CA ARG A 301 1.95 11.10 8.37
C ARG A 301 3.23 11.10 7.55
N VAL A 302 4.35 10.89 8.24
CA VAL A 302 5.68 10.68 7.66
C VAL A 302 6.24 9.37 8.20
N ILE A 303 6.71 8.50 7.31
CA ILE A 303 7.37 7.24 7.70
C ILE A 303 8.80 7.27 7.18
N ILE A 304 9.75 6.94 8.04
CA ILE A 304 11.16 6.86 7.72
C ILE A 304 11.59 5.43 7.94
N ARG A 305 12.08 4.78 6.88
CA ARG A 305 12.43 3.37 6.91
C ARG A 305 13.82 3.15 6.35
N ARG A 306 14.65 2.45 7.13
CA ARG A 306 15.87 1.81 6.63
C ARG A 306 15.50 0.49 5.94
N SER A 307 16.04 0.30 4.74
CA SER A 307 15.99 -0.97 4.01
C SER A 307 17.40 -1.36 3.64
N GLU A 308 17.74 -2.64 3.84
CA GLU A 308 18.98 -3.24 3.36
C GLU A 308 18.66 -4.25 2.27
N SER A 309 19.42 -4.22 1.19
CA SER A 309 19.37 -5.28 0.18
C SER A 309 20.38 -6.38 0.52
N VAL A 310 20.15 -7.57 -0.04
CA VAL A 310 21.07 -8.71 0.03
C VAL A 310 22.45 -8.37 -0.57
N CYS A 311 22.53 -7.31 -1.40
CA CYS A 311 23.73 -6.85 -2.08
C CYS A 311 24.50 -5.76 -1.30
N ASN A 312 24.21 -5.55 -0.01
CA ASN A 312 24.77 -4.49 0.84
C ASN A 312 24.49 -3.05 0.35
N SER A 313 23.54 -2.85 -0.58
CA SER A 313 23.04 -1.50 -0.83
C SER A 313 22.08 -1.12 0.29
N THR A 314 22.33 0.03 0.90
CA THR A 314 21.45 0.57 1.94
C THR A 314 20.61 1.69 1.34
N THR A 315 19.31 1.65 1.63
CA THR A 315 18.34 2.62 1.14
C THR A 315 17.60 3.22 2.33
N LEU A 316 17.55 4.54 2.37
CA LEU A 316 16.67 5.28 3.26
C LEU A 316 15.42 5.67 2.50
N ARG A 317 14.25 5.28 3.01
CA ARG A 317 12.96 5.60 2.41
C ARG A 317 12.19 6.57 3.28
N PHE A 318 11.71 7.65 2.67
CA PHE A 318 10.72 8.53 3.28
C PHE A 318 9.39 8.30 2.59
N TYR A 319 8.34 8.12 3.37
CA TYR A 319 6.97 8.11 2.93
C TYR A 319 6.31 9.34 3.53
N ILE A 320 5.60 10.11 2.73
CA ILE A 320 4.89 11.30 3.16
C ILE A 320 3.45 11.16 2.69
N GLU A 321 2.53 11.12 3.63
CA GLU A 321 1.11 10.98 3.37
C GLU A 321 0.36 12.22 3.80
N VAL A 322 -0.44 12.75 2.88
CA VAL A 322 -1.38 13.85 3.15
C VAL A 322 -2.80 13.32 2.99
N CYS A 323 -3.61 13.55 4.01
CA CYS A 323 -5.00 13.14 4.07
C CYS A 323 -5.91 14.33 3.81
N MET A 324 -6.88 14.15 2.93
CA MET A 324 -7.95 15.09 2.62
C MET A 324 -9.27 14.44 3.00
N ASP A 325 -10.10 15.18 3.72
CA ASP A 325 -11.44 14.73 4.09
C ASP A 325 -12.39 14.83 2.89
N PRO A 326 -13.54 14.11 2.90
CA PRO A 326 -14.56 14.20 1.84
C PRO A 326 -14.98 15.62 1.45
N GLU A 327 -14.98 16.54 2.43
CA GLU A 327 -15.40 17.94 2.26
C GLU A 327 -14.26 18.89 1.85
N ASP A 328 -13.04 18.39 1.62
CA ASP A 328 -11.90 19.23 1.22
C ASP A 328 -12.02 19.66 -0.25
N ASP A 329 -12.01 20.97 -0.50
CA ASP A 329 -12.09 21.53 -1.86
C ASP A 329 -10.97 21.06 -2.81
N ARG A 330 -9.84 20.58 -2.25
CA ARG A 330 -8.68 20.09 -3.02
C ARG A 330 -8.78 18.60 -3.35
N LEU A 331 -9.79 17.90 -2.86
CA LEU A 331 -9.93 16.44 -2.95
C LEU A 331 -9.72 15.92 -4.38
N LEU A 332 -10.33 16.59 -5.36
CA LEU A 332 -10.30 16.21 -6.78
C LEU A 332 -9.37 17.10 -7.61
N ALA A 333 -8.56 17.94 -6.96
CA ALA A 333 -7.57 18.76 -7.66
C ALA A 333 -6.56 17.86 -8.37
N ASP A 334 -6.22 18.26 -9.59
CA ASP A 334 -5.28 17.54 -10.45
C ASP A 334 -3.86 17.72 -9.91
N ARG A 335 -3.06 16.64 -9.90
CA ARG A 335 -1.70 16.59 -9.32
C ARG A 335 -0.64 17.18 -10.27
N LYS A 336 -0.90 18.31 -10.92
CA LYS A 336 0.13 18.95 -11.74
C LYS A 336 1.31 19.44 -10.89
#